data_AF-A0A060YVW4-F1
#
_entry.id   AF-A0A060YVW4-F1
#
_cell.length_a   1.000
_cell.length_b   1.000
_cell.length_c   1.000
_cell.angle_alpha   90.00
_cell.angle_beta   90.00
_cell.angle_gamma   90.00
#
_symmetry.space_group_name_H-M   'P 1'
#
loop_
_entity.id
_entity.type
_entity.pdbx_description
1 polymer ?
#
loop_
_entity_poly.entity_id
_entity_poly.type
_entity_poly.pdbx_seq_one_letter_code
_entity_poly.pdbx_strand_id
1 'polypeptide(L)'
;MKKCVFQKLLSKQRKRAVVACFRMAPLYNLPRHRSINLFVLGYVRLWIETEEYSFEEKLVQDLAKTPMKIVEEEEEEEVEIQPDPLHQLILHFSHNALTERSFLEEDPLYIAYADMMAKSCAEDEEEEEEEEGKEKTFEEKEMEKQKILYQQARLHARGAAEMVLQMISASKGEDVLYLQYRGRCFLST
;
A
#
# COMPACT_ATOMS: atom_id res chain seq x y z
N MET A 1 -20.59 44.00 -44.86
CA MET A 1 -20.49 44.12 -43.39
C MET A 1 -20.10 42.77 -42.80
N LYS A 2 -18.88 42.62 -42.23
CA LYS A 2 -18.46 41.39 -41.54
C LYS A 2 -19.29 41.26 -40.26
N LYS A 3 -20.01 40.15 -40.08
CA LYS A 3 -20.76 39.86 -38.85
C LYS A 3 -19.75 39.68 -37.70
N CYS A 4 -19.83 40.52 -36.68
CA CYS A 4 -19.09 40.30 -35.43
C CYS A 4 -19.60 39.01 -34.79
N VAL A 5 -18.78 37.96 -34.84
CA VAL A 5 -19.04 36.71 -34.12
C VAL A 5 -18.70 36.98 -32.66
N PHE A 6 -19.70 37.25 -31.83
CA PHE A 6 -19.51 37.31 -30.38
C PHE A 6 -19.07 35.94 -29.89
N GLN A 7 -17.80 35.84 -29.50
CA GLN A 7 -17.24 34.61 -28.96
C GLN A 7 -17.84 34.39 -27.57
N LYS A 8 -18.54 33.26 -27.38
CA LYS A 8 -19.14 32.91 -26.08
C LYS A 8 -18.01 32.53 -25.10
N LEU A 9 -17.67 33.46 -24.21
CA LEU A 9 -16.61 33.29 -23.19
C LEU A 9 -16.98 32.26 -22.09
N LEU A 10 -18.27 32.01 -21.85
CA LEU A 10 -18.75 31.14 -20.78
C LEU A 10 -19.87 30.23 -21.28
N SER A 11 -19.72 28.93 -21.01
CA SER A 11 -20.74 27.93 -21.31
C SER A 11 -22.00 28.16 -20.46
N LYS A 12 -23.15 27.72 -20.99
CA LYS A 12 -24.43 27.79 -20.27
C LYS A 12 -24.38 27.03 -18.94
N GLN A 13 -23.64 25.92 -18.89
CA GLN A 13 -23.45 25.11 -17.68
C GLN A 13 -22.67 25.88 -16.60
N ARG A 14 -21.56 26.54 -16.96
CA ARG A 14 -20.79 27.36 -16.01
C ARG A 14 -21.61 28.53 -15.47
N LYS A 15 -22.40 29.20 -16.32
CA LYS A 15 -23.33 30.26 -15.88
C LYS A 15 -24.36 29.74 -14.87
N ARG A 16 -24.92 28.54 -15.09
CA ARG A 16 -25.85 27.90 -14.14
C ARG A 16 -25.18 27.55 -12.81
N ALA A 17 -23.96 27.02 -12.84
CA ALA A 17 -23.19 26.70 -11.63
C ALA A 17 -22.92 27.95 -10.78
N VAL A 18 -22.49 29.05 -11.39
CA VAL A 18 -22.25 30.33 -10.69
C VAL A 18 -23.53 30.83 -10.00
N VAL A 19 -24.67 30.78 -10.69
CA VAL A 19 -25.95 31.17 -10.11
C VAL A 19 -26.39 30.21 -8.98
N ALA A 20 -26.06 28.92 -9.06
CA ALA A 20 -26.31 27.97 -7.98
C ALA A 20 -25.44 28.24 -6.75
N CYS A 21 -24.19 28.66 -6.93
CA CYS A 21 -23.30 29.06 -5.83
C CYS A 21 -23.90 30.21 -5.01
N PHE A 22 -24.52 31.21 -5.65
CA PHE A 22 -25.20 32.29 -4.91
C PHE A 22 -26.41 31.83 -4.08
N ARG A 23 -26.94 30.62 -4.33
CA ARG A 23 -28.05 30.02 -3.57
C ARG A 23 -27.59 29.00 -2.53
N MET A 24 -26.29 28.88 -2.27
CA MET A 24 -25.80 27.93 -1.28
C MET A 24 -26.24 28.31 0.14
N ALA A 25 -26.59 27.30 0.94
CA ALA A 25 -26.92 27.49 2.34
C ALA A 25 -25.63 27.52 3.18
N PRO A 26 -25.50 28.45 4.14
CA PRO A 26 -24.36 28.47 5.05
C PRO A 26 -24.41 27.27 6.01
N LEU A 27 -23.25 26.85 6.52
CA LEU A 27 -23.11 25.63 7.33
C LEU A 27 -24.05 25.59 8.56
N TYR A 28 -24.27 26.73 9.22
CA TYR A 28 -25.12 26.81 10.41
C TYR A 28 -26.61 26.60 10.13
N ASN A 29 -27.05 26.75 8.87
CA ASN A 29 -28.44 26.52 8.46
C ASN A 29 -28.71 25.08 8.00
N LEU A 30 -27.68 24.23 7.99
CA LEU A 30 -27.83 22.83 7.58
C LEU A 30 -28.36 21.97 8.74
N PRO A 31 -29.16 20.93 8.44
CA PRO A 31 -29.51 19.92 9.44
C PRO A 31 -28.27 19.29 10.05
N ARG A 32 -28.26 19.10 11.37
CA ARG A 32 -27.10 18.59 12.12
C ARG A 32 -26.49 17.32 11.52
N HIS A 33 -27.31 16.34 11.15
CA HIS A 33 -26.83 15.08 10.56
C HIS A 33 -26.08 15.30 9.23
N ARG A 34 -26.52 16.28 8.42
CA ARG A 34 -25.87 16.60 7.15
C ARG A 34 -24.51 17.26 7.37
N SER A 35 -24.41 18.16 8.35
CA SER A 35 -23.15 18.76 8.76
C SER A 35 -22.18 17.73 9.32
N ILE A 36 -22.67 16.76 10.11
CA ILE A 36 -21.85 15.65 10.62
C ILE A 36 -21.32 14.79 9.48
N ASN A 37 -22.15 14.40 8.52
CA ASN A 37 -21.69 13.59 7.39
C ASN A 37 -20.63 14.31 6.55
N LEU A 38 -20.80 15.62 6.32
CA LEU A 38 -19.78 16.45 5.67
C LEU A 38 -18.48 16.49 6.48
N PHE A 39 -18.58 16.64 7.80
CA PHE A 39 -17.44 16.67 8.69
C PHE A 39 -16.66 15.35 8.67
N VAL A 40 -17.34 14.20 8.79
CA VAL A 40 -16.69 12.88 8.79
C VAL A 40 -15.91 12.64 7.50
N LEU A 41 -16.48 13.00 6.34
CA LEU A 41 -15.78 12.88 5.05
C LEU A 41 -14.51 13.73 5.00
N GLY A 42 -14.57 14.96 5.53
CA GLY A 42 -13.40 15.83 5.63
C GLY A 42 -12.37 15.30 6.62
N TYR A 43 -12.80 14.79 7.77
CA TYR A 43 -11.93 14.25 8.81
C TYR A 43 -11.17 13.02 8.32
N VAL A 44 -11.84 12.08 7.64
CA VAL A 44 -11.14 10.92 7.07
C VAL A 44 -10.07 11.35 6.08
N ARG A 45 -10.38 12.25 5.13
CA ARG A 45 -9.45 12.65 4.07
C ARG A 45 -8.32 13.58 4.50
N LEU A 46 -8.59 14.46 5.45
CA LEU A 46 -7.65 15.51 5.85
C LEU A 46 -6.87 15.18 7.12
N TRP A 47 -7.29 14.15 7.85
CA TRP A 47 -6.62 13.72 9.07
C TRP A 47 -6.23 12.25 8.99
N ILE A 48 -7.20 11.34 8.83
CA ILE A 48 -6.90 9.90 8.91
C ILE A 48 -6.01 9.42 7.76
N GLU A 49 -6.30 9.84 6.54
CA GLU A 49 -5.53 9.43 5.34
C GLU A 49 -4.13 10.08 5.29
N THR A 50 -3.95 11.23 5.96
CA THR A 50 -2.67 11.97 6.02
C THR A 50 -1.87 11.64 7.28
N GLU A 51 -2.44 10.89 8.22
CA GLU A 51 -1.74 10.52 9.44
C GLU A 51 -0.77 9.38 9.11
N GLU A 52 0.52 9.69 9.12
CA GLU A 52 1.57 8.70 8.93
C GLU A 52 1.78 7.92 10.22
N TYR A 53 1.26 6.70 10.25
CA TYR A 53 1.59 5.72 11.27
C TYR A 53 2.37 4.58 10.63
N SER A 54 3.69 4.61 10.74
CA SER A 54 4.58 3.54 10.29
C SER A 54 4.58 2.38 11.29
N PHE A 55 3.66 1.43 11.11
CA PHE A 55 3.62 0.20 11.89
C PHE A 55 3.98 -1.03 11.08
N GLU A 56 4.07 -0.87 9.77
CA GLU A 56 4.29 -1.93 8.80
C GLU A 56 5.61 -2.64 9.06
N GLU A 57 6.71 -1.90 9.22
CA GLU A 57 8.01 -2.50 9.54
C GLU A 57 7.99 -3.25 10.88
N LYS A 58 7.40 -2.64 11.92
CA LYS A 58 7.30 -3.24 13.24
C LYS A 58 6.49 -4.53 13.23
N LEU A 59 5.37 -4.53 12.51
CA LEU A 59 4.52 -5.71 12.34
C LEU A 59 5.29 -6.84 11.64
N VAL A 60 5.95 -6.55 10.52
CA VAL A 60 6.72 -7.56 9.77
C VAL A 60 7.88 -8.08 10.62
N GLN A 61 8.56 -7.22 11.38
CA GLN A 61 9.60 -7.62 12.30
C GLN A 61 9.08 -8.56 13.41
N ASP A 62 7.93 -8.25 14.01
CA ASP A 62 7.34 -9.08 15.05
C ASP A 62 6.86 -10.43 14.52
N LEU A 63 6.35 -10.51 13.29
CA LEU A 63 5.96 -11.76 12.64
C LEU A 63 7.17 -12.62 12.23
N ALA A 64 8.30 -11.99 11.90
CA ALA A 64 9.55 -12.66 11.55
C ALA A 64 10.32 -13.18 12.78
N LYS A 65 9.93 -12.80 14.00
CA LYS A 65 10.50 -13.34 15.23
C LYS A 65 10.00 -14.77 15.41
N THR A 66 10.88 -15.73 15.16
CA THR A 66 10.69 -17.09 15.65
C THR A 66 10.55 -17.04 17.17
N PRO A 67 9.55 -17.67 17.81
CA PRO A 67 9.67 -17.94 19.24
C PRO A 67 10.97 -18.74 19.40
N MET A 68 11.94 -18.17 20.12
CA MET A 68 13.17 -18.83 20.49
C MET A 68 12.77 -20.10 21.26
N LYS A 69 12.62 -21.21 20.55
CA LYS A 69 12.69 -22.52 21.16
C LYS A 69 14.17 -22.66 21.47
N ILE A 70 14.53 -22.33 22.71
CA ILE A 70 15.80 -22.71 23.32
C ILE A 70 15.75 -24.24 23.36
N VAL A 71 16.13 -24.88 22.26
CA VAL A 71 16.48 -26.29 22.24
C VAL A 71 17.98 -26.27 22.46
N GLU A 72 18.34 -26.47 23.72
CA GLU A 72 19.70 -26.85 24.09
C GLU A 72 20.17 -27.98 23.15
N GLU A 73 21.42 -27.85 22.70
CA GLU A 73 22.29 -28.86 22.10
C GLU A 73 21.64 -30.21 21.76
N GLU A 74 21.56 -30.56 20.47
CA GLU A 74 22.25 -31.73 19.91
C GLU A 74 21.78 -32.04 18.47
N GLU A 75 22.77 -32.41 17.66
CA GLU A 75 22.73 -33.25 16.46
C GLU A 75 22.27 -32.69 15.10
N GLU A 76 23.16 -32.94 14.15
CA GLU A 76 23.01 -32.88 12.70
C GLU A 76 21.94 -33.88 12.22
N GLU A 77 20.66 -33.55 12.39
CA GLU A 77 19.60 -34.04 11.51
C GLU A 77 19.11 -32.85 10.66
N GLU A 78 18.61 -33.08 9.45
CA GLU A 78 17.97 -32.02 8.65
C GLU A 78 16.79 -31.47 9.47
N VAL A 79 17.05 -30.47 10.32
CA VAL A 79 16.05 -29.89 11.18
C VAL A 79 15.04 -29.27 10.25
N GLU A 80 13.84 -29.84 10.17
CA GLU A 80 12.69 -29.18 9.58
C GLU A 80 12.51 -27.85 10.31
N ILE A 81 13.09 -26.79 9.76
CA ILE A 81 13.02 -25.45 10.33
C ILE A 81 11.54 -25.10 10.33
N GLN A 82 10.93 -25.11 11.53
CA GLN A 82 9.53 -24.75 11.64
C GLN A 82 9.36 -23.33 11.08
N PRO A 83 8.46 -23.16 10.11
CA PRO A 83 8.28 -21.87 9.50
C PRO A 83 7.79 -20.88 10.55
N ASP A 84 8.41 -19.71 10.59
CA ASP A 84 7.97 -18.64 11.47
C ASP A 84 6.58 -18.09 11.04
N PRO A 85 5.90 -17.32 11.90
CA PRO A 85 4.56 -16.82 11.58
C PRO A 85 4.48 -16.05 10.25
N LEU A 86 5.53 -15.30 9.89
CA LEU A 86 5.60 -14.60 8.62
C LEU A 86 5.69 -15.56 7.43
N HIS A 87 6.51 -16.62 7.53
CA HIS A 87 6.64 -17.62 6.48
C HIS A 87 5.37 -18.44 6.32
N GLN A 88 4.70 -18.81 7.41
CA GLN A 88 3.41 -19.50 7.37
C GLN A 88 2.35 -18.69 6.60
N LEU A 89 2.33 -17.37 6.80
CA LEU A 89 1.43 -16.47 6.09
C LEU A 89 1.72 -16.46 4.58
N ILE A 90 3.00 -16.35 4.19
CA ILE A 90 3.42 -16.37 2.78
C ILE A 90 3.07 -17.71 2.13
N LEU A 91 3.34 -18.83 2.81
CA LEU A 91 2.98 -20.16 2.33
C LEU A 91 1.47 -20.32 2.13
N HIS A 92 0.65 -19.79 3.06
CA HIS A 92 -0.80 -19.86 2.94
C HIS A 92 -1.31 -19.14 1.68
N PHE A 93 -0.82 -17.93 1.41
CA PHE A 93 -1.17 -17.20 0.20
C PHE A 93 -0.65 -17.87 -1.07
N SER A 94 0.57 -18.40 -1.04
CA SER A 94 1.14 -19.20 -2.13
C SER A 94 0.26 -20.42 -2.46
N HIS A 95 -0.14 -21.19 -1.44
CA HIS A 95 -1.02 -22.33 -1.62
C HIS A 95 -2.37 -21.92 -2.21
N ASN A 96 -2.95 -20.81 -1.74
CA ASN A 96 -4.20 -20.29 -2.29
C ASN A 96 -4.09 -19.92 -3.77
N ALA A 97 -2.96 -19.35 -4.21
CA ALA A 97 -2.68 -19.05 -5.62
C ALA A 97 -2.71 -20.31 -6.50
N LEU A 98 -2.23 -21.44 -5.96
CA LEU A 98 -2.14 -22.72 -6.65
C LEU A 98 -3.45 -23.53 -6.63
N THR A 99 -4.45 -23.13 -5.82
CA THR A 99 -5.74 -23.81 -5.82
C THR A 99 -6.46 -23.59 -7.15
N GLU A 100 -6.82 -24.69 -7.84
CA GLU A 100 -7.50 -24.64 -9.13
C GLU A 100 -8.88 -23.97 -8.98
N ARG A 101 -8.97 -22.70 -9.42
CA ARG A 101 -10.22 -21.94 -9.49
C ARG A 101 -10.39 -21.35 -10.89
N SER A 102 -11.64 -21.14 -11.30
CA SER A 102 -11.97 -20.54 -12.61
C SER A 102 -11.54 -19.08 -12.71
N PHE A 103 -11.52 -18.36 -11.58
CA PHE A 103 -11.08 -16.98 -11.44
C PHE A 103 -10.50 -16.78 -10.02
N LEU A 104 -9.61 -15.80 -9.86
CA LEU A 104 -9.16 -15.35 -8.54
C LEU A 104 -10.21 -14.41 -7.96
N GLU A 105 -10.65 -14.68 -6.74
CA GLU A 105 -11.52 -13.76 -6.00
C GLU A 105 -10.66 -12.61 -5.44
N GLU A 106 -11.23 -11.41 -5.39
CA GLU A 106 -10.60 -10.31 -4.65
C GLU A 106 -10.56 -10.70 -3.17
N ASP A 107 -9.36 -11.01 -2.65
CA ASP A 107 -9.14 -11.30 -1.24
C ASP A 107 -8.64 -10.04 -0.52
N PRO A 108 -9.50 -9.34 0.27
CA PRO A 108 -9.09 -8.15 1.00
C PRO A 108 -7.96 -8.43 2.01
N LEU A 109 -7.86 -9.67 2.51
CA LEU A 109 -6.82 -10.07 3.46
C LEU A 109 -5.46 -10.14 2.78
N TYR A 110 -5.38 -10.79 1.61
CA TYR A 110 -4.18 -10.80 0.79
C TYR A 110 -3.74 -9.38 0.46
N ILE A 111 -4.66 -8.53 -0.02
CA ILE A 111 -4.36 -7.15 -0.40
C ILE A 111 -3.79 -6.36 0.79
N ALA A 112 -4.40 -6.46 1.97
CA ALA A 112 -3.94 -5.75 3.16
C ALA A 112 -2.56 -6.21 3.63
N TYR A 113 -2.31 -7.53 3.70
CA TYR A 113 -1.02 -8.05 4.13
C TYR A 113 0.10 -7.76 3.15
N ALA A 114 -0.20 -7.90 1.87
CA ALA A 114 0.78 -7.67 0.83
C ALA A 114 1.03 -6.16 0.64
N ASP A 115 0.09 -5.28 1.03
CA ASP A 115 0.35 -3.84 1.23
C ASP A 115 1.30 -3.57 2.39
N MET A 116 1.03 -4.13 3.57
CA MET A 116 1.86 -3.95 4.77
C MET A 116 3.30 -4.46 4.54
N MET A 117 3.46 -5.60 3.86
CA MET A 117 4.79 -6.14 3.52
C MET A 117 5.54 -5.25 2.52
N ALA A 118 4.84 -4.63 1.55
CA ALA A 118 5.46 -3.72 0.59
C ALA A 118 5.93 -2.43 1.28
N LYS A 119 5.07 -1.82 2.09
CA LYS A 119 5.38 -0.59 2.85
C LYS A 119 6.53 -0.79 3.84
N SER A 120 6.62 -1.95 4.48
CA SER A 120 7.77 -2.31 5.34
C SER A 120 9.13 -2.24 4.62
N CYS A 121 9.17 -2.34 3.29
CA CYS A 121 10.40 -2.21 2.50
C CYS A 121 10.53 -0.87 1.77
N ALA A 122 9.52 0.00 1.83
CA ALA A 122 9.39 1.23 1.05
C ALA A 122 9.25 2.50 1.91
N GLU A 123 9.34 2.38 3.24
CA GLU A 123 9.16 3.48 4.21
C GLU A 123 9.97 4.74 3.85
N ASP A 124 11.12 4.60 3.19
CA ASP A 124 12.03 5.74 2.95
C ASP A 124 11.89 6.38 1.54
N GLU A 125 11.04 5.86 0.63
CA GLU A 125 10.82 6.50 -0.69
C GLU A 125 9.86 7.69 -0.63
N GLU A 126 8.88 7.69 0.30
CA GLU A 126 7.90 8.77 0.43
C GLU A 126 8.48 10.00 1.17
N GLU A 127 9.42 9.81 2.11
CA GLU A 127 10.12 10.91 2.80
C GLU A 127 11.10 11.67 1.87
N GLU A 128 11.57 11.05 0.77
CA GLU A 128 12.46 11.70 -0.19
C GLU A 128 11.75 12.78 -1.04
N GLU A 129 10.43 12.68 -1.23
CA GLU A 129 9.68 13.70 -1.98
C GLU A 129 9.43 14.98 -1.16
N GLU A 130 9.40 14.90 0.18
CA GLU A 130 9.23 16.08 1.03
C GLU A 130 10.55 16.81 1.35
N GLU A 131 11.69 16.11 1.37
CA GLU A 131 13.02 16.70 1.55
C GLU A 131 13.72 17.06 0.21
N GLU A 132 13.00 17.67 -0.73
CA GLU A 132 13.51 18.16 -2.04
C GLU A 132 14.66 19.22 -1.95
N GLY A 133 15.27 19.44 -0.78
CA GLY A 133 16.31 20.45 -0.56
C GLY A 133 17.52 20.05 0.29
N LYS A 134 17.58 18.81 0.82
CA LYS A 134 18.75 18.32 1.55
C LYS A 134 19.39 17.16 0.81
N GLU A 135 20.57 17.39 0.24
CA GLU A 135 21.38 16.29 -0.27
C GLU A 135 21.82 15.41 0.91
N LYS A 136 21.23 14.22 1.05
CA LYS A 136 21.72 13.18 1.95
C LYS A 136 23.19 12.90 1.65
N THR A 137 23.99 12.77 2.70
CA THR A 137 25.41 12.42 2.58
C THR A 137 25.58 11.01 1.99
N PHE A 138 26.75 10.72 1.44
CA PHE A 138 27.05 9.38 0.91
C PHE A 138 26.90 8.28 1.98
N GLU A 139 27.27 8.58 3.22
CA GLU A 139 27.16 7.66 4.35
C GLU A 139 25.69 7.36 4.69
N GLU A 140 24.82 8.38 4.73
CA GLU A 140 23.38 8.20 4.94
C GLU A 140 22.74 7.33 3.85
N LYS A 141 23.06 7.60 2.57
CA LYS A 141 22.55 6.80 1.45
C LYS A 141 22.96 5.33 1.51
N GLU A 142 24.21 5.05 1.92
CA GLU A 142 24.68 3.67 2.05
C GLU A 142 24.01 2.96 3.24
N MET A 143 23.77 3.66 4.34
CA MET A 143 23.03 3.13 5.50
C MET A 143 21.58 2.79 5.17
N GLU A 144 20.87 3.70 4.47
CA GLU A 144 19.50 3.48 4.00
C GLU A 144 19.41 2.29 3.04
N LYS A 145 20.34 2.21 2.09
CA LYS A 145 20.42 1.08 1.16
C LYS A 145 20.60 -0.25 1.90
N GLN A 146 21.47 -0.31 2.92
CA GLN A 146 21.66 -1.53 3.72
C GLN A 146 20.40 -1.91 4.51
N LYS A 147 19.66 -0.93 5.05
CA LYS A 147 18.38 -1.13 5.73
C LYS A 147 17.35 -1.75 4.77
N ILE A 148 17.18 -1.17 3.58
CA ILE A 148 16.24 -1.67 2.55
C ILE A 148 16.60 -3.09 2.12
N LEU A 149 17.89 -3.35 1.83
CA LEU A 149 18.35 -4.68 1.43
C LEU A 149 18.08 -5.73 2.52
N TYR A 150 18.24 -5.36 3.79
CA TYR A 150 17.93 -6.24 4.91
C TYR A 150 16.42 -6.57 4.97
N GLN A 151 15.56 -5.56 4.82
CA GLN A 151 14.09 -5.74 4.80
C GLN A 151 13.64 -6.61 3.63
N GLN A 152 14.17 -6.36 2.43
CA GLN A 152 13.90 -7.17 1.23
C GLN A 152 14.39 -8.61 1.41
N ALA A 153 15.62 -8.81 1.90
CA ALA A 153 16.18 -10.14 2.13
C ALA A 153 15.34 -10.95 3.13
N ARG A 154 14.77 -10.31 4.16
CA ARG A 154 13.87 -10.95 5.12
C ARG A 154 12.63 -11.55 4.45
N LEU A 155 12.00 -10.83 3.51
CA LEU A 155 10.83 -11.31 2.78
C LEU A 155 11.21 -12.33 1.69
N HIS A 156 12.31 -12.07 0.98
CA HIS A 156 12.83 -12.97 -0.05
C HIS A 156 13.16 -14.36 0.51
N ALA A 157 13.85 -14.42 1.66
CA ALA A 157 14.20 -15.68 2.33
C ALA A 157 12.98 -16.53 2.72
N ARG A 158 11.77 -15.94 2.77
CA ARG A 158 10.52 -16.63 3.10
C ARG A 158 9.65 -16.94 1.88
N GLY A 159 10.12 -16.70 0.65
CA GLY A 159 9.41 -17.03 -0.58
C GLY A 159 8.39 -15.98 -1.04
N ALA A 160 8.49 -14.73 -0.58
CA ALA A 160 7.55 -13.68 -0.98
C ALA A 160 7.56 -13.41 -2.50
N ALA A 161 8.74 -13.47 -3.13
CA ALA A 161 8.87 -13.27 -4.59
C ALA A 161 8.15 -14.38 -5.38
N GLU A 162 8.28 -15.64 -4.96
CA GLU A 162 7.61 -16.78 -5.59
C GLU A 162 6.10 -16.68 -5.45
N MET A 163 5.61 -16.31 -4.26
CA MET A 163 4.19 -16.08 -4.01
C MET A 163 3.60 -15.03 -4.97
N VAL A 164 4.29 -13.91 -5.19
CA VAL A 164 3.84 -12.86 -6.11
C VAL A 164 3.75 -13.39 -7.55
N LEU A 165 4.76 -14.13 -8.02
CA LEU A 165 4.74 -14.73 -9.36
C LEU A 165 3.63 -15.76 -9.55
N GLN A 166 3.34 -16.57 -8.52
CA GLN A 166 2.22 -17.51 -8.53
C GLN A 166 0.88 -16.79 -8.61
N MET A 167 0.70 -15.71 -7.85
CA MET A 167 -0.53 -14.89 -7.90
C MET A 167 -0.73 -14.23 -9.27
N ILE A 168 0.34 -13.73 -9.91
CA ILE A 168 0.30 -13.20 -11.29
C ILE A 168 -0.09 -14.31 -12.27
N SER A 169 0.48 -15.50 -12.11
CA SER A 169 0.20 -16.64 -12.99
C SER A 169 -1.26 -17.09 -12.86
N ALA A 170 -1.79 -17.08 -11.64
CA ALA A 170 -3.17 -17.45 -11.34
C ALA A 170 -4.19 -16.42 -11.87
N SER A 171 -3.83 -15.14 -12.02
CA SER A 171 -4.75 -14.10 -12.49
C SER A 171 -4.99 -14.10 -14.01
N LYS A 172 -4.21 -14.88 -14.78
CA LYS A 172 -4.37 -15.08 -16.24
C LYS A 172 -4.51 -13.76 -17.05
N GLY A 173 -3.93 -12.67 -16.55
CA GLY A 173 -3.95 -11.36 -17.21
C GLY A 173 -5.19 -10.50 -16.94
N GLU A 174 -6.03 -10.85 -15.95
CA GLU A 174 -6.99 -9.90 -15.39
C GLU A 174 -6.24 -8.81 -14.60
N ASP A 175 -6.68 -7.55 -14.71
CA ASP A 175 -6.12 -6.40 -14.02
C ASP A 175 -6.30 -6.56 -12.50
N VAL A 176 -5.36 -7.26 -11.86
CA VAL A 176 -5.30 -7.30 -10.40
C VAL A 176 -4.76 -5.94 -9.96
N LEU A 177 -5.66 -5.05 -9.50
CA LEU A 177 -5.34 -3.71 -8.97
C LEU A 177 -4.11 -3.70 -8.02
N TYR A 178 -3.85 -4.82 -7.36
CA TYR A 178 -2.70 -5.07 -6.50
C TYR A 178 -1.33 -4.99 -7.22
N LEU A 179 -1.21 -5.48 -8.45
CA LEU A 179 0.07 -5.58 -9.19
C LEU A 179 0.56 -4.24 -9.76
N GLN A 180 -0.34 -3.28 -9.94
CA GLN A 180 -0.03 -2.05 -10.66
C GLN A 180 0.75 -1.02 -9.83
N TYR A 181 0.68 -1.10 -8.49
CA TYR A 181 1.28 -0.07 -7.62
C TYR A 181 2.37 -0.58 -6.66
N ARG A 182 2.37 -1.86 -6.22
CA ARG A 182 3.18 -2.28 -5.06
C ARG A 182 4.02 -3.56 -5.23
N GLY A 183 4.00 -4.21 -6.40
CA GLY A 183 4.83 -5.40 -6.68
C GLY A 183 6.33 -5.12 -6.83
N ARG A 184 6.76 -3.85 -6.88
CA ARG A 184 8.17 -3.46 -7.08
C ARG A 184 9.08 -3.91 -5.94
N CYS A 185 8.63 -3.86 -4.69
CA CYS A 185 9.43 -4.26 -3.53
C CYS A 185 9.80 -5.76 -3.52
N PHE A 186 8.95 -6.61 -4.10
CA PHE A 186 9.14 -8.06 -4.08
C PHE A 186 9.94 -8.61 -5.27
N LEU A 187 10.05 -7.85 -6.36
CA LEU A 187 10.67 -8.28 -7.62
C LEU A 187 12.01 -7.58 -7.91
N SER A 188 12.46 -6.69 -7.02
CA SER A 188 13.68 -5.89 -7.22
C SER A 188 14.96 -6.51 -6.61
N THR A 189 14.94 -7.80 -6.29
CA THR A 189 16.13 -8.58 -5.87
C THR A 189 16.76 -9.26 -7.08
#